data_AF-A0A7V7XPH5-F1
#
_entry.id   AF-A0A7V7XPH5-F1
#
_cell.length_a   1.000
_cell.length_b   1.000
_cell.length_c   1.000
_cell.angle_alpha   90.00
_cell.angle_beta   90.00
_cell.angle_gamma   90.00
#
_symmetry.space_group_name_H-M   'P 1'
#
loop_
_entity.id
_entity.type
_entity.pdbx_description
1 polymer ?
#
loop_
_entity_poly.entity_id
_entity_poly.type
_entity_poly.pdbx_seq_one_letter_code
_entity_poly.pdbx_strand_id
1 'polypeptide(L)' 'MKKSVSTLPDSEMQAVPAALARAARKAKALARRTHTQFIVREPGAGEVRPQAGRTARSKRAA' A
#
# COMPACT_ATOMS: atom_id res chain seq x y z
N MET A 1 3.58 -1.15 -23.06
CA MET A 1 3.02 -1.15 -21.69
C MET A 1 2.12 -2.38 -21.55
N LYS A 2 2.41 -3.28 -20.60
CA LYS A 2 1.58 -4.48 -20.37
C LYS A 2 0.25 -4.04 -19.75
N LYS A 3 -0.89 -4.51 -20.29
CA LYS A 3 -2.22 -4.25 -19.70
C LYS A 3 -2.29 -5.04 -18.40
N SER A 4 -2.49 -4.36 -17.27
CA SER A 4 -2.81 -5.01 -16.01
C SER A 4 -4.25 -5.50 -16.08
N VAL A 5 -4.45 -6.81 -16.06
CA VAL A 5 -5.75 -7.48 -16.06
C VAL A 5 -5.93 -8.12 -14.69
N SER A 6 -7.12 -8.02 -14.10
CA SER A 6 -7.39 -8.72 -12.83
C SER A 6 -7.43 -10.22 -13.10
N THR A 7 -6.91 -11.04 -12.18
CA THR A 7 -7.03 -12.50 -12.28
C THR A 7 -8.37 -13.01 -11.74
N LEU A 8 -9.19 -12.13 -11.15
CA LEU A 8 -10.51 -12.45 -10.62
C LEU A 8 -11.56 -12.47 -11.75
N PRO A 9 -12.51 -13.42 -11.74
CA PRO A 9 -13.54 -13.54 -12.78
C PRO A 9 -14.60 -12.42 -12.73
N ASP A 10 -14.68 -11.67 -11.64
CA ASP A 10 -15.67 -10.61 -11.45
C ASP A 10 -15.47 -9.46 -12.45
N SER A 11 -16.52 -9.16 -13.23
CA SER A 11 -16.50 -8.10 -14.25
C SER A 11 -16.14 -6.73 -13.66
N GLU A 12 -16.63 -6.44 -12.46
CA GLU A 12 -16.31 -5.23 -11.71
C GLU A 12 -14.81 -5.19 -11.34
N MET A 13 -14.22 -6.32 -10.92
CA MET A 13 -12.81 -6.40 -10.57
C MET A 13 -11.88 -6.25 -11.78
N GLN A 14 -12.36 -6.55 -12.98
CA GLN A 14 -11.62 -6.31 -14.22
C GLN A 14 -11.51 -4.82 -14.58
N ALA A 15 -12.45 -4.00 -14.14
CA ALA A 15 -12.41 -2.55 -14.36
C ALA A 15 -11.44 -1.82 -13.41
N VAL A 16 -11.15 -2.43 -12.26
CA VAL A 16 -10.34 -1.82 -11.17
C VAL A 16 -8.94 -1.41 -11.63
N PRO A 17 -8.14 -2.25 -12.33
CA PRO A 17 -6.80 -1.85 -12.77
C PRO A 17 -6.80 -0.60 -13.66
N ALA A 18 -7.78 -0.48 -14.56
CA ALA A 18 -7.91 0.67 -15.44
C ALA A 18 -8.35 1.93 -14.68
N ALA A 19 -9.28 1.80 -13.72
CA ALA A 19 -9.69 2.89 -12.85
C ALA A 19 -8.51 3.40 -12.00
N LEU A 20 -7.74 2.49 -11.40
CA LEU A 20 -6.57 2.82 -10.60
C LEU A 20 -5.49 3.53 -11.43
N ALA A 21 -5.19 3.05 -12.64
CA ALA A 21 -4.22 3.69 -13.53
C ALA A 21 -4.66 5.11 -13.93
N ARG A 22 -5.96 5.35 -14.11
CA ARG A 22 -6.50 6.71 -14.35
C ARG A 22 -6.33 7.62 -13.14
N ALA A 23 -6.65 7.12 -11.94
CA ALA A 23 -6.49 7.87 -10.70
C ALA A 23 -5.02 8.23 -10.44
N ALA A 24 -4.10 7.28 -10.60
CA ALA A 24 -2.67 7.50 -10.41
C ALA A 24 -2.10 8.57 -11.36
N ARG A 25 -2.54 8.58 -12.64
CA ARG A 25 -2.13 9.63 -13.60
C ARG A 25 -2.59 11.02 -13.16
N LYS A 26 -3.84 11.16 -12.71
CA LYS A 26 -4.38 12.44 -12.21
C LYS A 26 -3.65 12.89 -10.95
N ALA A 27 -3.42 12.00 -10.00
CA ALA A 27 -2.71 12.29 -8.76
C ALA A 27 -1.26 12.73 -9.02
N LYS A 28 -0.55 12.05 -9.94
CA LYS A 28 0.80 12.46 -10.35
C LYS A 28 0.80 13.84 -11.02
N ALA A 29 -0.20 14.15 -11.85
CA ALA A 29 -0.32 15.47 -12.47
C ALA A 29 -0.57 16.56 -11.42
N LEU A 30 -1.42 16.27 -10.43
CA LEU A 30 -1.69 17.18 -9.31
C LEU A 30 -0.42 17.43 -8.49
N ALA A 31 0.29 16.38 -8.09
CA ALA A 31 1.51 16.47 -7.31
C ALA A 31 2.59 17.33 -8.00
N ARG A 32 2.74 17.19 -9.33
CA ARG A 32 3.63 18.04 -10.13
C ARG A 32 3.21 19.52 -10.12
N ARG A 33 1.91 19.80 -10.15
CA ARG A 33 1.36 21.18 -10.13
C ARG A 33 1.51 21.85 -8.76
N THR A 34 1.40 21.07 -7.68
CA THR A 34 1.44 21.58 -6.31
C THR A 34 2.81 21.46 -5.67
N HIS A 35 3.82 21.01 -6.41
CA HIS A 35 5.17 20.73 -5.89
C HIS A 35 5.18 19.79 -4.68
N THR A 36 4.23 18.84 -4.63
CA THR A 36 4.13 17.83 -3.57
C THR A 36 4.69 16.50 -4.05
N GLN A 37 5.11 15.65 -3.12
CA GLN A 37 5.61 14.32 -3.44
C GLN A 37 4.44 13.37 -3.76
N PHE A 38 4.59 12.55 -4.79
CA PHE A 38 3.65 11.47 -5.11
C PHE A 38 4.19 10.14 -4.60
N ILE A 39 3.57 9.58 -3.56
CA ILE A 39 4.00 8.35 -2.90
C ILE A 39 2.97 7.24 -3.18
N VAL A 40 3.45 6.09 -3.63
CA VAL A 40 2.64 4.86 -3.75
C VAL A 40 3.08 3.93 -2.63
N ARG A 41 2.13 3.38 -1.88
CA ARG A 41 2.38 2.37 -0.84
C ARG A 41 1.73 1.06 -1.23
N GLU A 42 2.47 -0.02 -1.04
CA GLU A 42 1.88 -1.35 -1.14
C GLU A 42 0.98 -1.62 0.07
N PRO A 43 -0.11 -2.38 -0.10
CA PRO A 43 -0.90 -2.86 1.02
C PRO A 43 0.00 -3.60 2.03
N GLY A 44 -0.12 -3.29 3.32
CA GLY A 44 0.69 -3.90 4.39
C GLY A 44 2.02 -3.18 4.70
N ALA A 45 2.48 -2.24 3.87
CA ALA A 45 3.73 -1.49 4.11
C ALA A 45 3.70 -0.54 5.33
N GLY A 46 2.59 -0.48 6.05
CA GLY A 46 2.42 0.28 7.29
C GLY A 46 1.79 -0.53 8.42
N GLU A 47 1.67 -1.85 8.28
CA GLU A 47 1.24 -2.70 9.39
C GLU A 47 2.38 -2.74 10.42
N VAL A 48 2.30 -1.85 11.40
CA VAL A 48 3.15 -1.90 12.59
C VAL A 48 2.78 -3.18 13.31
N ARG A 49 3.49 -4.29 13.04
CA ARG A 49 3.42 -5.47 13.90
C ARG A 49 3.76 -4.98 15.31
N PRO A 50 2.86 -5.12 16.31
CA PRO A 50 3.21 -4.79 17.66
C PRO A 50 4.43 -5.64 18.01
N GLN A 51 5.56 -4.99 18.30
CA GLN A 51 6.74 -5.68 18.83
C GLN A 51 6.25 -6.37 20.10
N ALA A 52 6.15 -7.70 20.04
CA ALA A 52 5.85 -8.51 21.20
C ALA A 52 6.85 -8.09 22.29
N GLY A 53 6.31 -7.47 23.33
CA GLY A 53 7.10 -6.84 24.38
C GLY A 53 8.19 -7.80 24.86
N ARG A 54 9.40 -7.28 24.98
CA ARG A 54 10.45 -7.92 25.77
C ARG A 54 9.89 -8.11 27.18
N THR A 55 9.38 -9.30 27.47
CA THR A 55 9.03 -9.68 28.84
C THR A 55 10.34 -9.76 29.61
N ALA A 56 10.63 -8.70 30.36
CA ALA A 56 11.63 -8.72 31.41
C ALA A 56 11.17 -9.76 32.44
N ARG A 57 11.65 -11.00 32.33
CA ARG A 57 11.48 -12.01 33.38
C ARG A 57 12.74 -12.10 34.19
N SER A 58 12.71 -11.35 35.30
CA SER A 58 13.35 -11.66 36.57
C SER A 58 13.63 -13.15 36.75
N LYS A 59 14.87 -13.49 37.10
CA LYS A 59 15.16 -14.37 38.25
C LYS A 59 16.48 -13.93 38.89
N ARG A 60 16.36 -13.21 40.01
CA ARG A 60 17.30 -13.36 41.13
C ARG A 60 17.22 -14.82 41.58
N ALA A 61 18.36 -15.50 41.62
CA ALA A 61 18.64 -16.66 42.46
C ALA A 61 20.08 -16.40 42.94
N ALA A 62 20.22 -15.94 44.18
CA ALA A 62 20.46 -16.75 45.37
C ALA A 62 21.96 -17.05 45.48
#